data_AF-A0A9P6AAG0-F1
#
_entry.id   AF-A0A9P6AAG0-F1
#
_cell.length_a   1.000
_cell.length_b   1.000
_cell.length_c   1.000
_cell.angle_alpha   90.00
_cell.angle_beta   90.00
_cell.angle_gamma   90.00
#
_symmetry.space_group_name_H-M   'P 1'
#
loop_
_entity.id
_entity.type
_entity.pdbx_description
1 polymer ?
#
loop_
_entity_poly.entity_id
_entity_poly.type
_entity_poly.pdbx_seq_one_letter_code
_entity_poly.pdbx_strand_id
1 'polypeptide(L)' 'MARLTFSHPSPPAAAFTAAKRWVPSLGVWGFGAGSAALLILSVTPLVKREVLVKVPVLGSYFEDKTPASDKPF' A
#
# COMPACT_ATOMS: atom_id res chain seq x y z
N MET A 1 -24.43 -41.52 22.36
CA MET A 1 -25.28 -40.62 21.55
C MET A 1 -24.48 -39.37 21.23
N ALA A 2 -24.32 -39.00 19.96
CA ALA A 2 -23.59 -37.78 19.56
C ALA A 2 -24.57 -36.58 19.55
N ARG A 3 -24.25 -35.53 20.30
CA ARG A 3 -25.04 -34.28 20.34
C ARG A 3 -24.38 -33.27 19.41
N LEU A 4 -25.07 -32.89 18.33
CA LEU A 4 -24.64 -31.81 17.45
C LEU A 4 -25.10 -30.47 18.05
N THR A 5 -24.16 -29.58 18.36
CA THR A 5 -24.43 -28.20 18.75
C THR A 5 -24.14 -27.28 17.57
N PHE A 6 -25.17 -26.67 17.00
CA PHE A 6 -25.02 -25.64 15.98
C PHE A 6 -24.77 -24.29 16.65
N SER A 7 -23.63 -23.67 16.36
CA SER A 7 -23.33 -22.30 16.77
C SER A 7 -23.77 -21.35 15.66
N HIS A 8 -24.77 -20.51 15.93
CA HIS A 8 -25.17 -19.45 15.02
C HIS A 8 -24.32 -18.21 15.30
N PRO A 9 -23.49 -17.76 14.34
CA PRO A 9 -22.73 -16.54 14.53
C PRO A 9 -23.68 -15.34 14.63
N SER A 10 -23.33 -14.36 15.47
CA SER A 10 -24.05 -13.10 15.51
C SER A 10 -23.96 -12.39 14.15
N PRO A 11 -24.97 -11.59 13.74
CA PRO A 11 -24.97 -10.89 12.46
C PRO A 11 -23.67 -10.14 12.11
N PRO A 12 -23.02 -9.38 13.04
CA PRO A 12 -21.75 -8.74 12.73
C PRO A 12 -20.62 -9.75 12.51
N ALA A 13 -20.57 -10.84 13.28
CA ALA A 13 -19.53 -11.87 13.13
C ALA A 13 -19.64 -12.59 11.77
N ALA A 14 -20.87 -12.83 11.29
CA ALA A 14 -21.11 -13.36 9.95
C ALA A 14 -20.63 -12.39 8.85
N ALA A 15 -20.94 -11.09 8.99
CA ALA A 15 -20.50 -10.07 8.04
C ALA A 15 -18.96 -9.93 7.98
N PHE A 16 -18.27 -9.89 9.13
CA PHE A 16 -16.80 -9.86 9.16
C PHE A 16 -16.17 -11.10 8.53
N THR A 17 -16.75 -12.29 8.76
CA THR A 17 -16.28 -13.53 8.14
C THR A 17 -16.46 -13.49 6.63
N ALA A 18 -17.59 -12.96 6.15
CA ALA A 18 -17.83 -12.76 4.72
C ALA A 18 -16.95 -11.67 4.09
N ALA A 19 -16.48 -10.69 4.86
CA ALA A 19 -15.56 -9.65 4.39
C ALA A 19 -14.11 -10.16 4.26
N LYS A 20 -13.67 -11.08 5.13
CA LYS A 20 -12.30 -11.62 5.12
C LYS A 20 -11.88 -12.22 3.76
N ARG A 21 -12.81 -12.83 3.03
CA ARG A 21 -12.51 -13.39 1.69
C ARG A 21 -12.12 -12.34 0.65
N TRP A 22 -12.46 -11.07 0.88
CA TRP A 22 -12.11 -9.96 -0.01
C TRP A 22 -10.76 -9.31 0.31
N VAL A 23 -10.11 -9.70 1.42
CA VAL A 23 -8.81 -9.16 1.82
C VAL A 23 -7.75 -9.27 0.71
N PRO A 24 -7.61 -10.40 -0.01
CA PRO A 24 -6.63 -10.48 -1.10
C PRO A 24 -6.93 -9.49 -2.23
N SER A 25 -8.21 -9.36 -2.63
CA SER A 25 -8.63 -8.43 -3.67
C SER A 25 -8.39 -6.98 -3.27
N LEU A 26 -8.73 -6.61 -2.03
CA LEU A 26 -8.42 -5.30 -1.47
C LEU A 26 -6.92 -5.04 -1.42
N GLY A 27 -6.11 -6.07 -1.15
CA GLY A 27 -4.65 -5.98 -1.22
C GLY A 27 -4.15 -5.63 -2.63
N VAL A 28 -4.65 -6.32 -3.65
CA VAL A 28 -4.28 -6.07 -5.06
C VAL A 28 -4.71 -4.66 -5.50
N TRP A 29 -5.96 -4.28 -5.21
CA TRP A 29 -6.46 -2.94 -5.55
C TRP A 29 -5.75 -1.83 -4.78
N GLY A 30 -5.48 -2.05 -3.49
CA GLY A 30 -4.73 -1.11 -2.66
C GLY A 30 -3.30 -0.92 -3.16
N PHE A 31 -2.64 -2.01 -3.57
CA PHE A 31 -1.32 -1.94 -4.19
C PHE A 31 -1.39 -1.16 -5.52
N GLY A 32 -2.30 -1.51 -6.42
CA GLY A 32 -2.44 -0.83 -7.72
C GLY A 32 -2.75 0.66 -7.58
N ALA A 33 -3.70 1.02 -6.71
CA ALA A 33 -4.04 2.42 -6.44
C ALA A 33 -2.87 3.17 -5.77
N GLY A 34 -2.17 2.55 -4.83
CA GLY A 34 -0.98 3.12 -4.19
C GLY A 34 0.15 3.36 -5.19
N SER A 35 0.43 2.40 -6.07
CA SER A 35 1.41 2.56 -7.14
C SER A 35 1.02 3.68 -8.11
N ALA A 36 -0.25 3.75 -8.53
CA ALA A 36 -0.73 4.83 -9.40
C ALA A 36 -0.58 6.21 -8.74
N ALA A 37 -0.91 6.34 -7.45
CA ALA A 37 -0.72 7.57 -6.69
C ALA A 37 0.77 7.96 -6.62
N LEU A 38 1.67 7.00 -6.34
CA LEU A 38 3.11 7.25 -6.32
C LEU A 38 3.66 7.66 -7.69
N LEU A 39 3.14 7.10 -8.79
CA LEU A 39 3.52 7.49 -10.14
C LEU A 39 3.12 8.95 -10.43
N ILE A 40 1.87 9.31 -10.14
CA ILE A 40 1.37 10.67 -10.34
C ILE A 40 2.14 11.67 -9.46
N LEU A 41 2.39 11.30 -8.20
CA LEU A 41 3.08 12.16 -7.24
C LEU A 41 4.61 12.10 -7.34
N SER A 42 5.17 11.32 -8.27
CA SER A 42 6.62 11.17 -8.42
C SER A 42 7.34 12.50 -8.72
N VAL A 43 6.65 13.51 -9.23
CA VAL A 43 7.23 14.84 -9.47
C VAL A 43 7.39 15.64 -8.16
N THR A 44 6.64 15.30 -7.11
CA THR A 44 6.67 16.05 -5.85
C THR A 44 7.94 15.74 -5.05
N PRO A 45 8.71 16.77 -4.61
CA PRO A 45 9.99 16.56 -3.92
C PRO A 45 9.87 15.74 -2.64
N LEU A 46 8.76 15.91 -1.90
CA LEU A 46 8.54 15.19 -0.65
C LEU A 46 8.36 13.68 -0.88
N VAL A 47 7.59 13.29 -1.90
CA VAL A 47 7.37 11.87 -2.22
C VAL A 47 8.65 11.23 -2.76
N LYS A 48 9.42 11.95 -3.59
CA LYS A 48 10.75 11.49 -4.01
C LYS A 48 11.67 11.23 -2.82
N ARG A 49 11.87 12.23 -1.96
CA ARG A 49 12.83 12.17 -0.84
C ARG A 49 12.43 11.16 0.23
N GLU A 50 11.15 11.14 0.61
CA GLU A 50 10.70 10.36 1.76
C GLU A 50 10.28 8.94 1.42
N VAL A 51 9.88 8.67 0.17
CA VAL A 51 9.36 7.38 -0.27
C VAL A 51 10.22 6.77 -1.37
N LEU A 52 10.31 7.42 -2.55
CA LEU A 52 10.86 6.77 -3.75
C LEU A 52 12.37 6.51 -3.66
N VAL A 53 13.15 7.41 -3.06
CA VAL A 53 14.59 7.23 -2.83
C VAL A 53 14.88 6.08 -1.86
N LYS A 54 13.94 5.73 -0.97
CA LYS A 54 14.10 4.65 0.02
C LYS A 54 13.68 3.28 -0.52
N VAL A 55 13.19 3.21 -1.76
CA VAL A 55 12.82 1.93 -2.38
C VAL A 55 14.09 1.14 -2.69
N PRO A 56 14.24 -0.09 -2.16
CA PRO A 56 15.39 -0.94 -2.47
C PRO A 56 15.52 -1.13 -3.98
N VAL A 57 16.76 -1.16 -4.50
CA VAL A 57 17.09 -1.28 -5.94
C VAL A 57 16.76 -0.04 -6.79
N LEU A 58 15.62 0.62 -6.57
CA LEU A 58 15.16 1.75 -7.41
C LEU A 58 15.52 3.14 -6.86
N GLY A 59 15.96 3.25 -5.60
CA GLY A 59 16.21 4.53 -4.95
C GLY A 59 17.18 5.46 -5.69
N SER A 60 18.26 4.89 -6.24
CA SER A 60 19.31 5.62 -6.97
C SER A 60 18.84 6.24 -8.30
N TYR A 61 17.68 5.82 -8.81
CA TYR A 61 17.02 6.44 -9.98
C TYR A 61 16.33 7.75 -9.62
N PHE A 62 15.76 7.83 -8.41
CA PHE A 62 15.03 9.01 -7.94
C PHE A 62 15.89 10.01 -7.17
N GLU A 63 17.15 9.66 -6.90
CA GLU A 63 18.10 10.51 -6.22
C GLU A 63 18.54 11.70 -7.09
N ASP A 64 18.55 12.89 -6.49
CA ASP A 64 19.08 14.09 -7.13
C ASP A 64 20.61 14.10 -7.03
N LYS A 65 21.27 13.93 -8.18
CA LYS A 65 22.74 13.91 -8.31
C LYS A 65 23.32 15.27 -8.68
N THR A 66 22.49 16.31 -8.74
CA THR A 66 22.95 17.67 -9.07
C THR A 66 23.81 18.18 -7.91
N PRO A 67 25.07 18.60 -8.17
CA PRO A 67 25.93 19.11 -7.11
C PRO A 67 25.34 20.40 -6.52
N ALA A 68 25.63 20.67 -5.25
CA ALA A 68 25.08 21.84 -4.56
C ALA A 68 25.53 23.18 -5.18
N SER A 69 26.69 23.21 -5.85
CA SER A 69 27.19 24.38 -6.57
C SER A 69 26.31 24.82 -7.73
N ASP A 70 25.59 23.88 -8.35
CA ASP A 70 24.79 24.11 -9.56
C ASP A 70 23.33 24.42 -9.22
N LYS A 71 22.98 24.37 -7.94
CA LYS A 71 21.65 24.72 -7.44
C LYS A 71 21.60 26.23 -7.22
N PRO A 72 20.66 26.95 -7.86
CA PRO A 72 20.55 28.40 -7.71
C PRO A 72 20.06 28.85 -6.31
N PHE A 73 19.67 27.89 -5.46
CA PHE A 73 19.19 28.06 -4.09
C PHE A 73 19.49 26.80 -3.26
#